data_AF-A0A5P9PSP3-F1
#
_entry.id   AF-A0A5P9PSP3-F1
#
_cell.length_a   1.000
_cell.length_b   1.000
_cell.length_c   1.000
_cell.angle_alpha   90.00
_cell.angle_beta   90.00
_cell.angle_gamma   90.00
#
_symmetry.space_group_name_H-M   'P 1'
#
loop_
_entity.id
_entity.type
_entity.pdbx_description
1 polymer ?
#
loop_
_entity_poly.entity_id
_entity_poly.type
_entity_poly.pdbx_seq_one_letter_code
_entity_poly.pdbx_strand_id
1 'polypeptide(L)'
;MPNSAEWLIFLGTAAIFAITPGPGILYVLARSLRGGRAEGLRSVAGNGIGASVHVVAAALGLSALLATSAAFTVVKFAGAAYLVYLGVQAIFRRHDDEAGAEPKRGNPLVQGMWTELLNPKTALYFMALLPHFVHPEQAPAPLVFILLGLIALAMAMAADLVVALSAGTLGKRLLDHPRWRVRQRVAGGATMIGLGAFVAVAD
;
A
#
# COMPACT_ATOMS: atom_id res chain seq x y z
N MET A 1 -13.64 -17.57 -5.22
CA MET A 1 -13.77 -16.24 -5.85
C MET A 1 -14.54 -15.35 -4.88
N PRO A 2 -14.31 -14.03 -4.81
CA PRO A 2 -15.12 -13.17 -3.97
C PRO A 2 -16.59 -13.16 -4.43
N ASN A 3 -17.53 -13.11 -3.50
CA ASN A 3 -18.95 -12.85 -3.80
C ASN A 3 -19.18 -11.35 -4.08
N SER A 4 -20.40 -10.96 -4.47
CA SER A 4 -20.71 -9.57 -4.87
C SER A 4 -20.46 -8.53 -3.76
N ALA A 5 -20.75 -8.86 -2.51
CA ALA A 5 -20.49 -7.97 -1.37
C ALA A 5 -18.98 -7.88 -1.07
N GLU A 6 -18.28 -9.01 -1.12
CA GLU A 6 -16.83 -9.07 -0.92
C GLU A 6 -16.08 -8.29 -2.01
N TRP A 7 -16.55 -8.29 -3.26
CA TRP A 7 -15.98 -7.45 -4.31
C TRP A 7 -16.07 -5.96 -3.99
N LEU A 8 -17.22 -5.49 -3.46
CA LEU A 8 -17.38 -4.10 -3.07
C LEU A 8 -16.46 -3.73 -1.90
N ILE A 9 -16.35 -4.61 -0.90
CA ILE A 9 -15.45 -4.43 0.25
C ILE A 9 -13.99 -4.43 -0.22
N PHE A 10 -13.60 -5.38 -1.08
CA PHE A 10 -12.27 -5.46 -1.66
C PHE A 10 -11.92 -4.19 -2.45
N LEU A 11 -12.77 -3.76 -3.38
CA LEU A 11 -12.52 -2.56 -4.18
C LEU A 11 -12.45 -1.30 -3.31
N GLY A 12 -13.35 -1.18 -2.32
CA GLY A 12 -13.36 -0.08 -1.37
C GLY A 12 -12.08 -0.04 -0.53
N THR A 13 -11.69 -1.17 0.06
CA THR A 13 -10.47 -1.28 0.87
C THR A 13 -9.21 -1.08 0.03
N ALA A 14 -9.14 -1.62 -1.19
CA ALA A 14 -8.05 -1.41 -2.13
C ALA A 14 -7.92 0.07 -2.55
N ALA A 15 -9.03 0.76 -2.83
CA ALA A 15 -9.03 2.20 -3.13
C ALA A 15 -8.51 3.03 -1.95
N ILE A 16 -9.06 2.78 -0.76
CA ILE A 16 -8.68 3.44 0.48
C ILE A 16 -7.19 3.21 0.77
N PHE A 17 -6.72 1.98 0.58
CA PHE A 17 -5.32 1.62 0.73
C PHE A 17 -4.44 2.34 -0.30
N ALA A 18 -4.84 2.37 -1.57
CA ALA A 18 -4.10 3.04 -2.65
C ALA A 18 -3.88 4.54 -2.39
N ILE A 19 -4.90 5.24 -1.89
CA ILE A 19 -4.81 6.69 -1.61
C ILE A 19 -4.20 7.02 -0.25
N THR A 20 -4.14 6.05 0.67
CA THR A 20 -3.58 6.25 2.00
C THR A 20 -2.06 6.46 1.90
N PRO A 21 -1.53 7.62 2.35
CA PRO A 21 -0.11 7.91 2.24
C PRO A 21 0.74 6.83 2.93
N GLY A 22 1.70 6.28 2.19
CA GLY A 22 2.71 5.35 2.66
C GLY A 22 4.03 5.59 1.91
N PRO A 23 5.08 4.79 2.18
CA PRO A 23 6.41 5.00 1.61
C PRO A 23 6.41 5.16 0.07
N GLY A 24 5.68 4.30 -0.66
CA GLY A 24 5.60 4.33 -2.12
C GLY A 24 5.08 5.65 -2.70
N ILE A 25 3.85 6.05 -2.35
CA ILE A 25 3.22 7.28 -2.87
C ILE A 25 3.92 8.56 -2.39
N LEU A 26 4.49 8.56 -1.18
CA LEU A 26 5.29 9.67 -0.66
C LEU A 26 6.63 9.82 -1.41
N TYR A 27 7.26 8.69 -1.75
CA TYR A 27 8.46 8.70 -2.58
C TYR A 27 8.17 9.22 -4.00
N VAL A 28 7.08 8.79 -4.63
CA VAL A 28 6.61 9.31 -5.92
C VAL A 28 6.39 10.81 -5.84
N LEU A 29 5.66 11.29 -4.82
CA LEU A 29 5.45 12.71 -4.58
C LEU A 29 6.77 13.47 -4.47
N ALA A 30 7.70 13.01 -3.63
CA ALA A 30 8.99 13.68 -3.40
C ALA A 30 9.84 13.79 -4.66
N ARG A 31 9.95 12.71 -5.45
CA ARG A 31 10.67 12.74 -6.74
C ARG A 31 9.98 13.62 -7.76
N SER A 32 8.64 13.61 -7.81
CA SER A 32 7.87 14.43 -8.74
C SER A 32 8.00 15.93 -8.47
N LEU A 33 8.09 16.33 -7.19
CA LEU A 33 8.30 17.72 -6.80
C LEU A 33 9.72 18.24 -7.07
N ARG A 34 10.72 17.35 -7.02
CA ARG A 34 12.14 17.72 -7.21
C ARG A 34 12.58 17.62 -8.66
N GLY A 35 12.30 16.50 -9.31
CA GLY A 35 12.72 16.20 -10.68
C GLY A 35 11.60 16.31 -11.73
N GLY A 36 10.42 16.80 -11.35
CA GLY A 36 9.29 16.97 -12.23
C GLY A 36 8.59 15.65 -12.59
N ARG A 37 7.61 15.74 -13.49
CA ARG A 37 6.75 14.62 -13.89
C ARG A 37 7.52 13.42 -14.40
N ALA A 38 8.61 13.64 -15.14
CA ALA A 38 9.42 12.55 -15.70
C ALA A 38 10.07 11.67 -14.62
N GLU A 39 10.60 12.27 -13.55
CA GLU A 39 11.09 11.49 -12.41
C GLU A 39 9.96 10.80 -11.66
N GLY A 40 8.82 11.48 -11.50
CA GLY A 40 7.61 10.90 -10.92
C GLY A 40 7.13 9.63 -11.62
N LEU A 41 7.00 9.68 -12.95
CA LEU A 41 6.57 8.53 -13.76
C LEU A 41 7.55 7.34 -13.65
N ARG A 42 8.86 7.62 -13.60
CA ARG A 42 9.86 6.57 -13.38
C ARG A 42 9.74 5.96 -11.99
N SER A 43 9.43 6.76 -10.97
CA SER A 43 9.15 6.27 -9.62
C SER A 43 7.88 5.40 -9.57
N VAL A 44 6.81 5.81 -10.26
CA VAL A 44 5.55 5.02 -10.37
C VAL A 44 5.84 3.65 -10.98
N ALA A 45 6.62 3.60 -12.08
CA ALA A 45 7.03 2.35 -12.70
C ALA A 45 7.86 1.48 -11.74
N GLY A 46 8.78 2.11 -11.01
CA GLY A 46 9.55 1.46 -9.94
C GLY A 46 8.65 0.81 -8.89
N ASN A 47 7.74 1.59 -8.30
CA ASN A 47 6.76 1.08 -7.34
C ASN A 47 5.97 -0.08 -7.92
N GLY A 48 5.46 0.05 -9.15
CA GLY A 48 4.72 -1.01 -9.84
C GLY A 48 5.49 -2.34 -9.93
N ILE A 49 6.79 -2.27 -10.25
CA ILE A 49 7.67 -3.46 -10.25
C ILE A 49 7.80 -4.04 -8.84
N GLY A 50 8.07 -3.22 -7.83
CA GLY A 50 8.20 -3.67 -6.44
C GLY A 50 6.91 -4.32 -5.90
N ALA A 51 5.75 -3.72 -6.17
CA ALA A 51 4.46 -4.25 -5.79
C ALA A 51 4.09 -5.53 -6.57
N SER A 52 4.51 -5.66 -7.83
CA SER A 52 4.36 -6.91 -8.59
C SER A 52 5.11 -8.08 -7.94
N VAL A 53 6.29 -7.82 -7.36
CA VAL A 53 7.03 -8.83 -6.59
C VAL A 53 6.23 -9.26 -5.37
N HIS A 54 5.58 -8.33 -4.64
CA HIS A 54 4.68 -8.70 -3.54
C HIS A 54 3.50 -9.58 -4.00
N VAL A 55 2.88 -9.26 -5.14
CA VAL A 55 1.79 -10.08 -5.71
C VAL A 55 2.27 -11.51 -5.97
N VAL A 56 3.41 -11.67 -6.65
CA VAL A 56 3.97 -12.97 -6.98
C VAL A 56 4.41 -13.71 -5.72
N ALA A 57 5.14 -13.06 -4.82
CA ALA A 57 5.63 -13.65 -3.57
C ALA A 57 4.46 -14.13 -2.70
N ALA A 58 3.41 -13.34 -2.59
CA ALA A 58 2.25 -13.69 -1.81
C ALA A 58 1.42 -14.78 -2.50
N ALA A 59 1.25 -14.77 -3.82
CA ALA A 59 0.59 -15.86 -4.54
C ALA A 59 1.31 -17.21 -4.39
N LEU A 60 2.65 -17.20 -4.40
CA LEU A 60 3.48 -18.39 -4.18
C LEU A 60 3.48 -18.83 -2.70
N GLY A 61 3.58 -17.88 -1.77
CA GLY A 61 3.58 -18.12 -0.32
C GLY A 61 2.21 -18.51 0.24
N LEU A 62 1.13 -18.19 -0.46
CA LEU A 62 -0.25 -18.47 -0.06
C LEU A 62 -0.48 -19.96 0.15
N SER A 63 0.12 -20.82 -0.67
CA SER A 63 0.01 -22.29 -0.53
C SER A 63 0.56 -22.78 0.82
N ALA A 64 1.62 -22.14 1.34
CA ALA A 64 2.19 -22.47 2.65
C ALA A 64 1.35 -21.92 3.80
N LEU A 65 0.75 -20.73 3.63
CA LEU A 65 -0.13 -20.13 4.63
C LEU A 65 -1.46 -20.89 4.78
N LEU A 66 -2.08 -21.27 3.67
CA LEU A 66 -3.37 -21.97 3.66
C LEU A 66 -3.25 -23.45 4.05
N ALA A 67 -2.05 -24.03 3.99
CA ALA A 67 -1.82 -25.42 4.39
C ALA A 67 -2.08 -25.67 5.89
N THR A 68 -2.07 -24.63 6.73
CA THR A 68 -2.41 -24.76 8.15
C THR A 68 -3.26 -23.57 8.65
N SER A 69 -4.42 -23.88 9.21
CA SER A 69 -5.34 -22.88 9.80
C SER A 69 -4.68 -22.04 10.91
N ALA A 70 -3.72 -22.62 11.62
CA ALA A 70 -2.95 -21.93 12.65
C ALA A 70 -2.01 -20.85 12.08
N ALA A 71 -1.26 -21.14 11.00
CA ALA A 71 -0.34 -20.18 10.40
C ALA A 71 -1.10 -18.98 9.80
N PHE A 72 -2.23 -19.25 9.14
CA PHE A 72 -3.12 -18.21 8.65
C PHE A 72 -3.60 -17.28 9.77
N THR A 73 -4.09 -17.86 10.87
CA THR A 73 -4.62 -17.09 12.02
C THR A 73 -3.53 -16.22 12.65
N VAL A 74 -2.32 -16.75 12.82
CA VAL A 74 -1.17 -15.98 13.36
C VAL A 74 -0.82 -14.81 12.45
N VAL A 75 -0.71 -15.04 11.14
CA VAL A 75 -0.37 -13.98 10.18
C VAL A 75 -1.49 -12.93 10.08
N LYS A 76 -2.76 -13.36 10.10
CA LYS A 76 -3.94 -12.47 10.13
C LYS A 76 -3.87 -11.50 11.32
N PHE A 77 -3.74 -12.03 12.54
CA PHE A 77 -3.71 -11.19 13.75
C PHE A 77 -2.41 -10.37 13.86
N ALA A 78 -1.26 -10.92 13.48
CA ALA A 78 0.00 -10.17 13.44
C ALA A 78 -0.08 -9.00 12.45
N GLY A 79 -0.65 -9.25 11.27
CA GLY A 79 -0.85 -8.24 10.24
C GLY A 79 -1.84 -7.15 10.66
N ALA A 80 -2.96 -7.55 11.27
CA ALA A 80 -3.94 -6.64 11.87
C ALA A 80 -3.31 -5.74 12.95
N ALA A 81 -2.62 -6.33 13.92
CA ALA A 81 -1.96 -5.59 15.00
C ALA A 81 -0.91 -4.61 14.46
N TYR A 82 -0.17 -5.03 13.43
CA TYR A 82 0.86 -4.18 12.84
C TYR A 82 0.29 -3.07 11.94
N LEU A 83 -0.84 -3.29 11.25
CA LEU A 83 -1.59 -2.22 10.59
C LEU A 83 -2.09 -1.17 11.60
N VAL A 84 -2.61 -1.62 12.75
CA VAL A 84 -2.98 -0.71 13.85
C VAL A 84 -1.74 0.06 14.34
N TYR A 85 -0.63 -0.62 14.57
CA TYR A 85 0.63 0.02 14.96
C TYR A 85 1.12 1.06 13.95
N LEU A 86 1.12 0.74 12.65
CA LEU A 86 1.48 1.68 11.59
C LEU A 86 0.51 2.85 11.53
N GLY A 87 -0.78 2.62 11.76
CA GLY A 87 -1.77 3.70 11.78
C GLY A 87 -1.61 4.64 12.98
N VAL A 88 -1.32 4.09 14.16
CA VAL A 88 -0.94 4.87 15.35
C VAL A 88 0.35 5.64 15.09
N GLN A 89 1.37 4.98 14.55
CA GLN A 89 2.64 5.61 14.22
C GLN A 89 2.46 6.74 13.21
N ALA A 90 1.63 6.54 12.18
CA ALA A 90 1.25 7.58 11.25
C ALA A 90 0.64 8.75 12.01
N ILE A 91 -0.41 8.58 12.84
CA ILE A 91 -1.06 9.69 13.56
C ILE A 91 -0.08 10.45 14.48
N PHE A 92 0.79 9.74 15.22
CA PHE A 92 1.52 10.31 16.35
C PHE A 92 2.99 10.67 16.07
N ARG A 93 3.64 10.16 15.00
CA ARG A 93 5.00 10.60 14.65
C ARG A 93 5.00 12.07 14.24
N ARG A 94 5.90 12.88 14.81
CA ARG A 94 6.24 14.23 14.32
C ARG A 94 7.13 14.06 13.08
N HIS A 95 6.85 14.83 12.03
CA HIS A 95 7.50 14.68 10.71
C HIS A 95 8.92 15.24 10.66
N ASP A 96 9.45 15.75 11.77
CA ASP A 96 10.77 16.37 11.82
C ASP A 96 11.87 15.36 11.43
N ASP A 97 11.62 14.06 11.58
CA ASP A 97 12.56 12.99 11.21
C ASP A 97 12.46 12.52 9.75
N GLU A 98 11.35 12.73 9.05
CA GLU A 98 11.12 12.16 7.70
C GLU A 98 10.89 13.23 6.61
N ALA A 99 10.53 14.47 6.97
CA ALA A 99 10.41 15.59 6.01
C ALA A 99 11.77 16.06 5.43
N GLY A 100 12.89 15.59 5.99
CA GLY A 100 14.25 16.01 5.64
C GLY A 100 15.11 14.97 4.92
N ALA A 101 14.64 13.73 4.75
CA ALA A 101 15.40 12.75 3.98
C ALA A 101 15.35 13.11 2.50
N GLU A 102 16.39 13.78 2.01
CA GLU A 102 16.55 14.02 0.57
C GLU A 102 16.45 12.68 -0.18
N PRO A 103 15.65 12.59 -1.27
CA PRO A 103 15.71 11.42 -2.12
C PRO A 103 17.17 11.26 -2.57
N LYS A 104 17.82 10.16 -2.16
CA LYS A 104 19.23 9.90 -2.46
C LYS A 104 19.46 10.08 -3.96
N ARG A 105 20.58 10.70 -4.36
CA ARG A 105 20.99 10.77 -5.79
C ARG A 105 21.02 9.36 -6.37
N GLY A 106 20.12 9.05 -7.31
CA GLY A 106 19.96 7.71 -7.87
C GLY A 106 18.77 7.57 -8.81
N ASN A 107 18.73 6.45 -9.54
CA ASN A 107 17.71 6.17 -10.55
C ASN A 107 16.31 6.07 -9.90
N PRO A 108 15.35 6.94 -10.27
CA PRO A 108 14.04 6.97 -9.61
C PRO A 108 13.28 5.65 -9.70
N LEU A 109 13.46 4.90 -10.78
CA LEU A 109 12.84 3.59 -10.98
C LEU A 109 13.35 2.57 -9.96
N VAL A 110 14.68 2.43 -9.85
CA VAL A 110 15.29 1.45 -8.94
C VAL A 110 14.96 1.77 -7.48
N GLN A 111 15.00 3.05 -7.12
CA GLN A 111 14.64 3.48 -5.78
C GLN A 111 13.15 3.30 -5.48
N GLY A 112 12.25 3.56 -6.44
CA GLY A 112 10.82 3.27 -6.27
C GLY A 112 10.57 1.78 -6.07
N MET A 113 11.23 0.93 -6.86
CA MET A 113 11.17 -0.52 -6.70
C MET A 113 11.59 -0.96 -5.29
N TRP A 114 12.72 -0.48 -4.78
CA TRP A 114 13.16 -0.82 -3.42
C TRP A 114 12.28 -0.21 -2.34
N THR A 115 11.78 1.01 -2.53
CA THR A 115 10.86 1.66 -1.60
C THR A 115 9.60 0.82 -1.44
N GLU A 116 9.06 0.32 -2.54
CA GLU A 116 7.83 -0.48 -2.54
C GLU A 116 8.08 -1.93 -2.10
N LEU A 117 9.21 -2.53 -2.50
CA LEU A 117 9.57 -3.88 -2.06
C LEU A 117 9.76 -3.95 -0.54
N LEU A 118 10.33 -2.90 0.05
CA LEU A 118 10.52 -2.76 1.50
C LEU A 118 9.31 -2.12 2.20
N ASN A 119 8.22 -1.85 1.49
CA ASN A 119 7.05 -1.18 2.04
C ASN A 119 6.27 -2.14 2.96
N PRO A 120 6.32 -1.96 4.29
CA PRO A 120 5.65 -2.86 5.21
C PRO A 120 4.14 -2.82 5.03
N LYS A 121 3.59 -1.65 4.66
CA LYS A 121 2.16 -1.47 4.42
C LYS A 121 1.67 -2.41 3.31
N THR A 122 2.40 -2.46 2.20
CA THR A 122 2.08 -3.31 1.04
C THR A 122 2.23 -4.78 1.38
N ALA A 123 3.33 -5.16 2.04
CA ALA A 123 3.54 -6.53 2.49
C ALA A 123 2.38 -7.03 3.37
N LEU A 124 1.91 -6.21 4.31
CA LEU A 124 0.78 -6.55 5.19
C LEU A 124 -0.55 -6.64 4.46
N TYR A 125 -0.79 -5.76 3.49
CA TYR A 125 -1.99 -5.85 2.67
C TYR A 125 -2.09 -7.22 2.02
N PHE A 126 -1.00 -7.70 1.43
CA PHE A 126 -0.93 -9.02 0.84
C PHE A 126 -0.94 -10.16 1.86
N MET A 127 -0.33 -10.00 3.04
CA MET A 127 -0.28 -11.06 4.04
C MET A 127 -1.56 -11.22 4.86
N ALA A 128 -2.28 -10.12 5.14
CA ALA A 128 -3.34 -10.10 6.15
C ALA A 128 -4.72 -9.73 5.60
N LEU A 129 -4.78 -8.87 4.59
CA LEU A 129 -6.05 -8.43 4.01
C LEU A 129 -6.43 -9.22 2.76
N LEU A 130 -5.53 -9.34 1.78
CA LEU A 130 -5.85 -10.00 0.52
C LEU A 130 -6.32 -11.47 0.68
N PRO A 131 -5.73 -12.29 1.58
CA PRO A 131 -6.18 -13.67 1.77
C PRO A 131 -7.65 -13.78 2.22
N HIS A 132 -8.20 -12.76 2.88
CA HIS A 132 -9.59 -12.75 3.32
C HIS A 132 -10.60 -12.79 2.16
N PHE A 133 -10.19 -12.34 0.97
CA PHE A 133 -11.03 -12.37 -0.23
C PHE A 133 -10.80 -13.62 -1.10
N VAL A 134 -9.93 -14.54 -0.66
CA VAL A 134 -9.57 -15.74 -1.42
C VAL A 134 -10.24 -16.96 -0.82
N HIS A 135 -11.22 -17.49 -1.56
CA HIS A 135 -11.94 -18.72 -1.22
C HIS A 135 -11.42 -19.91 -2.04
N PRO A 136 -10.57 -20.81 -1.47
CA PRO A 136 -9.92 -21.90 -2.20
C PRO A 136 -10.91 -22.95 -2.71
N GLU A 137 -12.04 -23.11 -2.02
CA GLU A 137 -13.12 -24.06 -2.35
C GLU A 137 -13.77 -23.77 -3.72
N GLN A 138 -13.65 -22.53 -4.21
CA GLN A 138 -14.36 -22.06 -5.40
C GLN A 138 -13.44 -21.83 -6.61
N ALA A 139 -12.13 -21.65 -6.40
CA ALA A 139 -11.15 -21.42 -7.44
C ALA A 139 -9.71 -21.63 -6.92
N PRO A 140 -8.73 -21.95 -7.78
CA PRO A 140 -7.33 -22.09 -7.36
C PRO A 140 -6.82 -20.81 -6.68
N ALA A 141 -6.46 -20.92 -5.40
CA ALA A 141 -6.12 -19.78 -4.56
C ALA A 141 -5.01 -18.89 -5.14
N PRO A 142 -3.88 -19.41 -5.68
CA PRO A 142 -2.84 -18.56 -6.27
C PRO A 142 -3.34 -17.72 -7.45
N LEU A 143 -4.25 -18.25 -8.26
CA LEU A 143 -4.78 -17.53 -9.43
C LEU A 143 -5.71 -16.38 -9.00
N VAL A 144 -6.58 -16.63 -8.02
CA VAL A 144 -7.42 -15.57 -7.42
C VAL A 144 -6.54 -14.50 -6.76
N PHE A 145 -5.49 -14.92 -6.07
CA PHE A 145 -4.56 -14.01 -5.41
C PHE A 145 -3.83 -13.10 -6.41
N ILE A 146 -3.33 -13.67 -7.52
CA ILE A 146 -2.73 -12.89 -8.62
C ILE A 146 -3.75 -11.89 -9.18
N LEU A 147 -4.99 -12.34 -9.46
CA LEU A 147 -6.04 -11.47 -10.00
C LEU A 147 -6.32 -10.27 -9.07
N LEU A 148 -6.62 -10.54 -7.79
CA LEU A 148 -6.90 -9.50 -6.81
C LEU A 148 -5.67 -8.60 -6.59
N GLY A 149 -4.48 -9.18 -6.57
CA GLY A 149 -3.23 -8.46 -6.44
C GLY A 149 -2.97 -7.51 -7.61
N LEU A 150 -3.24 -7.93 -8.84
CA LEU A 150 -3.12 -7.09 -10.03
C LEU A 150 -4.14 -5.95 -10.06
N ILE A 151 -5.37 -6.19 -9.59
CA ILE A 151 -6.38 -5.13 -9.46
C ILE A 151 -5.91 -4.08 -8.43
N ALA A 152 -5.49 -4.52 -7.25
CA ALA A 152 -4.98 -3.63 -6.21
C ALA A 152 -3.74 -2.85 -6.68
N LEU A 153 -2.82 -3.51 -7.38
CA LEU A 153 -1.65 -2.91 -8.01
C LEU A 153 -2.06 -1.82 -9.01
N ALA A 154 -3.01 -2.10 -9.90
CA ALA A 154 -3.48 -1.12 -10.88
C ALA A 154 -4.10 0.10 -10.22
N MET A 155 -4.88 -0.09 -9.15
CA MET A 155 -5.46 1.02 -8.38
C MET A 155 -4.39 1.85 -7.67
N ALA A 156 -3.38 1.20 -7.07
CA ALA A 156 -2.25 1.87 -6.46
C ALA A 156 -1.44 2.68 -7.48
N MET A 157 -1.14 2.10 -8.64
CA MET A 157 -0.42 2.79 -9.72
C MET A 157 -1.23 3.97 -10.28
N ALA A 158 -2.55 3.86 -10.38
CA ALA A 158 -3.41 4.96 -10.77
C ALA A 158 -3.34 6.13 -9.76
N ALA A 159 -3.37 5.83 -8.46
CA ALA A 159 -3.19 6.85 -7.42
C ALA A 159 -1.80 7.50 -7.48
N ASP A 160 -0.75 6.70 -7.63
CA ASP A 160 0.63 7.19 -7.78
C ASP A 160 0.80 8.05 -9.04
N LEU A 161 0.15 7.68 -10.15
CA LEU A 161 0.18 8.43 -11.41
C LEU A 161 -0.50 9.79 -11.27
N VAL A 162 -1.67 9.84 -10.61
CA VAL A 162 -2.35 11.10 -10.30
C VAL A 162 -1.43 12.00 -9.49
N VAL A 163 -0.74 11.47 -8.48
CA VAL A 163 0.24 12.22 -7.69
C VAL A 163 1.41 12.71 -8.54
N ALA A 164 2.00 11.84 -9.37
CA ALA A 164 3.14 12.19 -10.22
C ALA A 164 2.82 13.31 -11.22
N LEU A 165 1.63 13.25 -11.84
CA LEU A 165 1.19 14.24 -12.83
C LEU A 165 0.77 15.56 -12.19
N SER A 166 0.18 15.49 -10.99
CA SER A 166 -0.33 16.64 -10.25
C SER A 166 0.74 17.35 -9.42
N ALA A 167 1.90 16.75 -9.15
CA ALA A 167 2.93 17.36 -8.32
C ALA A 167 3.42 18.73 -8.85
N GLY A 168 3.45 18.90 -10.17
CA GLY A 168 3.79 20.19 -10.81
C GLY A 168 2.71 21.26 -10.69
N THR A 169 1.43 20.89 -10.52
CA THR A 169 0.29 21.81 -10.40
C THR A 169 -0.14 22.05 -8.96
N LEU A 170 0.06 21.07 -8.07
CA LEU A 170 -0.29 21.15 -6.64
C LEU A 170 0.51 22.23 -5.89
N GLY A 171 1.61 22.72 -6.46
CA GLY A 171 2.41 23.82 -5.93
C GLY A 171 3.12 23.46 -4.62
N LYS A 172 4.43 23.73 -4.54
CA LYS A 172 5.22 23.53 -3.30
C LYS A 172 4.51 24.11 -2.06
N ARG A 173 3.80 25.25 -2.22
CA ARG A 173 3.05 25.93 -1.15
C ARG A 173 1.90 25.14 -0.53
N LEU A 174 1.14 24.34 -1.29
CA LEU A 174 0.04 23.55 -0.72
C LEU A 174 0.60 22.37 0.09
N LEU A 175 1.68 21.78 -0.42
CA LEU A 175 2.34 20.63 0.18
C LEU A 175 3.21 21.02 1.37
N ASP A 176 3.68 22.27 1.43
CA ASP A 176 4.35 22.84 2.60
C ASP A 176 3.38 23.31 3.69
N HIS A 177 2.06 23.27 3.43
CA HIS A 177 1.07 23.69 4.41
C HIS A 177 0.96 22.67 5.57
N PRO A 178 1.29 23.03 6.82
CA PRO A 178 1.38 22.10 7.95
C PRO A 178 0.06 21.35 8.20
N ARG A 179 -1.09 22.05 8.04
CA ARG A 179 -2.41 21.45 8.25
C ARG A 179 -2.77 20.39 7.20
N TRP A 180 -2.28 20.52 5.97
CA TRP A 180 -2.55 19.54 4.92
C TRP A 180 -1.78 18.25 5.20
N ARG A 181 -0.49 18.37 5.58
CA ARG A 181 0.34 17.24 6.01
C ARG A 181 -0.25 16.51 7.22
N VAL A 182 -0.74 17.26 8.23
CA VAL A 182 -1.38 16.67 9.41
C VAL A 182 -2.67 15.94 9.03
N ARG A 183 -3.53 16.52 8.18
CA ARG A 183 -4.77 15.87 7.73
C ARG A 183 -4.51 14.57 6.98
N GLN A 184 -3.57 14.57 6.02
CA GLN A 184 -3.20 13.37 5.28
C GLN A 184 -2.67 12.26 6.20
N ARG A 185 -1.85 12.64 7.18
CA ARG A 185 -1.30 11.73 8.18
C ARG A 185 -2.38 11.11 9.07
N VAL A 186 -3.26 11.94 9.62
CA VAL A 186 -4.34 11.47 10.50
C VAL A 186 -5.33 10.59 9.74
N ALA A 187 -5.73 11.00 8.53
CA ALA A 187 -6.63 10.21 7.69
C ALA A 187 -6.02 8.87 7.30
N GLY A 188 -4.75 8.85 6.87
CA GLY A 188 -4.06 7.62 6.51
C GLY A 188 -3.88 6.68 7.71
N GLY A 189 -3.54 7.23 8.88
CA GLY A 189 -3.38 6.42 10.08
C GLY A 189 -4.70 5.87 10.63
N ALA A 190 -5.77 6.68 10.63
CA ALA A 190 -7.10 6.21 11.03
C ALA A 190 -7.61 5.09 10.13
N THR A 191 -7.37 5.22 8.81
CA THR A 191 -7.66 4.16 7.85
C THR A 191 -6.91 2.86 8.15
N MET A 192 -5.60 2.93 8.41
CA MET A 192 -4.81 1.73 8.73
C MET A 192 -5.30 1.06 10.01
N ILE A 193 -5.68 1.84 11.04
CA ILE A 193 -6.29 1.32 12.27
C ILE A 193 -7.61 0.62 11.95
N GLY A 194 -8.49 1.27 11.17
CA GLY A 194 -9.77 0.69 10.78
C GLY A 194 -9.62 -0.60 9.98
N LEU A 195 -8.66 -0.66 9.06
CA LEU A 195 -8.36 -1.84 8.26
C LEU A 195 -7.78 -2.97 9.11
N GLY A 196 -6.88 -2.67 10.04
CA GLY A 196 -6.36 -3.63 11.00
C GLY A 196 -7.46 -4.20 11.91
N ALA A 197 -8.36 -3.35 12.40
CA ALA A 197 -9.52 -3.77 13.18
C ALA A 197 -10.47 -4.66 12.36
N PHE A 198 -10.73 -4.30 11.09
CA PHE A 198 -11.52 -5.12 10.19
C PHE A 198 -10.89 -6.50 10.00
N VAL A 199 -9.59 -6.57 9.68
CA VAL A 199 -8.88 -7.85 9.51
C VAL A 199 -8.95 -8.71 10.77
N ALA A 200 -8.89 -8.11 11.97
CA ALA A 200 -8.98 -8.85 13.22
C ALA A 200 -10.37 -9.48 13.47
N VAL A 201 -11.44 -8.88 12.96
CA VAL A 201 -12.84 -9.26 13.26
C VAL A 201 -13.50 -10.00 12.10
N ALA A 202 -13.00 -9.87 10.88
CA ALA A 202 -13.59 -10.50 9.70
C ALA A 202 -13.28 -12.01 9.70
N ASP A 203 -14.29 -12.87 9.84
CA ASP A 203 -14.16 -14.34 9.83
C ASP A 203 -13.93 -14.91 8.42
#